data_AF-A0A0Q9LWR8-F1
#
_entry.id   AF-A0A0Q9LWR8-F1
#
_cell.length_a   1.000
_cell.length_b   1.000
_cell.length_c   1.000
_cell.angle_alpha   90.00
_cell.angle_beta   90.00
_cell.angle_gamma   90.00
#
_symmetry.space_group_name_H-M   'P 1'
#
loop_
_entity.id
_entity.type
_entity.pdbx_description
1 polymer ?
#
loop_
_entity_poly.entity_id
_entity_poly.type
_entity_poly.pdbx_seq_one_letter_code
_entity_poly.pdbx_strand_id
1 'polypeptide(L)'
;MPGLLRTVNGTTTLFATASIKSKQDGILSANIELVLNASRGVSDIFLNITQNACNLVTFKIQSLNRTSSRLTASFGKQVNGVSSANIILQDKNNNITARGFINKKAIVPVRLESGCQCGGCSSTRTQKIRFKDGTTLKISIDKSLQLTLKRLFTKLERVLKKLAPRRGKGATADPECNARCYRIANSCKAACGIFAVLCTPICLSAQAVCLISCLPT
;
A
#
# COMPACT_ATOMS: atom_id res chain seq x y z
N MET A 1 -6.96 -17.40 -13.24
CA MET A 1 -6.81 -17.49 -11.77
C MET A 1 -6.79 -16.07 -11.18
N PRO A 2 -7.60 -15.74 -10.17
CA PRO A 2 -7.67 -14.38 -9.61
C PRO A 2 -6.50 -14.03 -8.67
N GLY A 3 -5.57 -14.96 -8.44
CA GLY A 3 -4.30 -14.68 -7.78
C GLY A 3 -3.43 -15.92 -7.59
N LEU A 4 -2.20 -15.70 -7.19
CA LEU A 4 -1.14 -16.68 -6.94
C LEU A 4 -0.34 -16.22 -5.73
N LEU A 5 -0.09 -17.12 -4.79
CA LEU A 5 0.82 -16.90 -3.66
C LEU A 5 1.87 -18.01 -3.70
N ARG A 6 3.15 -17.64 -3.73
CA ARG A 6 4.26 -18.59 -3.79
C ARG A 6 5.38 -18.14 -2.86
N THR A 7 5.93 -19.07 -2.09
CA THR A 7 7.13 -18.84 -1.27
C THR A 7 8.26 -19.73 -1.79
N VAL A 8 9.42 -19.13 -2.07
CA VAL A 8 10.65 -19.84 -2.48
C VAL A 8 11.82 -19.21 -1.75
N ASN A 9 12.62 -20.00 -1.03
CA ASN A 9 13.83 -19.54 -0.32
C ASN A 9 13.59 -18.31 0.58
N GLY A 10 12.48 -18.31 1.34
CA GLY A 10 12.09 -17.21 2.23
C GLY A 10 11.61 -15.93 1.52
N THR A 11 11.46 -15.96 0.20
CA THR A 11 10.86 -14.88 -0.59
C THR A 11 9.43 -15.27 -0.95
N THR A 12 8.46 -14.46 -0.51
CA THR A 12 7.05 -14.66 -0.80
C THR A 12 6.59 -13.66 -1.85
N THR A 13 6.06 -14.19 -2.95
CA THR A 13 5.48 -13.41 -4.04
C THR A 13 3.97 -13.63 -4.07
N LEU A 14 3.22 -12.54 -4.11
CA LEU A 14 1.78 -12.49 -4.29
C LEU A 14 1.47 -11.77 -5.60
N PHE A 15 0.60 -12.38 -6.39
CA PHE A 15 -0.14 -11.73 -7.46
C PHE A 15 -1.63 -11.84 -7.15
N ALA A 16 -2.37 -10.74 -7.24
CA ALA A 16 -3.82 -10.77 -7.06
C ALA A 16 -4.51 -9.74 -7.94
N THR A 17 -5.61 -10.15 -8.56
CA THR A 17 -6.42 -9.28 -9.41
C THR A 17 -7.87 -9.30 -8.96
N ALA A 18 -8.49 -8.14 -8.94
CA ALA A 18 -9.93 -7.99 -8.77
C ALA A 18 -10.48 -7.00 -9.79
N SER A 19 -11.70 -7.23 -10.25
CA SER A 19 -12.40 -6.29 -11.13
C SER A 19 -13.87 -6.18 -10.76
N ILE A 20 -14.46 -5.01 -10.98
CA ILE A 20 -15.89 -4.76 -10.82
C ILE A 20 -16.40 -3.92 -11.99
N LYS A 21 -17.67 -4.12 -12.36
CA LYS A 21 -18.38 -3.27 -13.31
C LYS A 21 -19.31 -2.33 -12.56
N SER A 22 -19.11 -1.03 -12.73
CA SER A 22 -19.98 0.05 -12.27
C SER A 22 -20.81 0.57 -13.45
N LYS A 23 -22.07 0.93 -13.19
CA LYS A 23 -22.91 1.59 -14.21
C LYS A 23 -22.38 2.99 -14.55
N GLN A 24 -21.79 3.69 -13.57
CA GLN A 24 -21.35 5.08 -13.69
C GLN A 24 -19.87 5.17 -14.10
N ASP A 25 -19.03 4.30 -13.53
CA ASP A 25 -17.57 4.41 -13.68
C ASP A 25 -16.98 3.40 -14.68
N GLY A 26 -17.83 2.55 -15.28
CA GLY A 26 -17.40 1.47 -16.16
C GLY A 26 -16.69 0.34 -15.42
N ILE A 27 -15.68 -0.27 -16.03
CA ILE A 27 -14.92 -1.38 -15.45
C ILE A 27 -13.74 -0.83 -14.66
N LEU A 28 -13.69 -1.11 -13.36
CA LEU A 28 -12.48 -0.94 -12.58
C LEU A 28 -11.81 -2.27 -12.34
N SER A 29 -10.48 -2.28 -12.46
CA SER A 29 -9.63 -3.42 -12.17
C SER A 29 -8.48 -2.99 -11.28
N ALA A 30 -8.15 -3.79 -10.28
CA ALA A 30 -6.99 -3.63 -9.41
C ALA A 30 -6.09 -4.85 -9.56
N ASN A 31 -4.80 -4.62 -9.78
CA ASN A 31 -3.75 -5.62 -9.85
C ASN A 31 -2.73 -5.31 -8.77
N ILE A 32 -2.52 -6.27 -7.86
CA ILE A 32 -1.48 -6.23 -6.84
C ILE A 32 -0.40 -7.22 -7.22
N GLU A 33 0.84 -6.75 -7.19
CA GLU A 33 2.03 -7.58 -7.14
C GLU A 33 2.82 -7.21 -5.90
N LEU A 34 3.29 -8.21 -5.17
CA LEU A 34 4.01 -8.02 -3.93
C LEU A 34 5.10 -9.08 -3.81
N VAL A 35 6.32 -8.62 -3.56
CA VAL A 35 7.49 -9.45 -3.33
C VAL A 35 8.06 -9.07 -1.97
N LEU A 36 8.06 -10.02 -1.04
CA LEU A 36 8.55 -9.82 0.32
C LEU A 36 9.63 -10.83 0.67
N ASN A 37 10.68 -10.35 1.31
CA ASN A 37 11.65 -11.19 1.99
C ASN A 37 12.01 -10.52 3.33
N ALA A 38 11.41 -10.99 4.41
CA ALA A 38 11.56 -10.40 5.74
C ALA A 38 13.00 -10.54 6.30
N SER A 39 13.70 -11.63 5.96
CA SER A 39 15.08 -11.84 6.42
C SER A 39 16.05 -10.85 5.77
N ARG A 40 15.83 -10.53 4.49
CA ARG A 40 16.62 -9.57 3.71
C ARG A 40 16.14 -8.13 3.82
N GLY A 41 14.97 -7.88 4.42
CA GLY A 41 14.37 -6.54 4.50
C GLY A 41 13.92 -6.00 3.14
N VAL A 42 13.62 -6.91 2.20
CA VAL A 42 13.13 -6.56 0.87
C VAL A 42 11.61 -6.55 0.90
N SER A 43 11.03 -5.45 0.42
CA SER A 43 9.60 -5.32 0.23
C SER A 43 9.32 -4.46 -0.99
N ASP A 44 8.89 -5.11 -2.06
CA ASP A 44 8.47 -4.45 -3.28
C ASP A 44 6.98 -4.67 -3.46
N ILE A 45 6.26 -3.57 -3.57
CA ILE A 45 4.80 -3.57 -3.61
C ILE A 45 4.37 -2.74 -4.79
N PHE A 46 3.53 -3.32 -5.62
CA PHE A 46 2.97 -2.69 -6.79
C PHE A 46 1.45 -2.81 -6.75
N LEU A 47 0.75 -1.70 -6.91
CA LEU A 47 -0.68 -1.67 -7.21
C LEU A 47 -0.89 -0.87 -8.48
N ASN A 48 -1.63 -1.45 -9.41
CA ASN A 48 -2.19 -0.73 -10.53
C ASN A 48 -3.72 -0.83 -10.49
N ILE A 49 -4.39 0.31 -10.49
CA ILE A 49 -5.83 0.44 -10.66
C ILE A 49 -6.09 1.05 -12.03
N THR A 50 -6.90 0.38 -12.84
CA THR A 50 -7.35 0.87 -14.14
C THR A 50 -8.85 1.10 -14.15
N GLN A 51 -9.29 2.13 -14.86
CA GLN A 51 -10.69 2.38 -15.19
C GLN A 51 -10.85 2.33 -16.72
N ASN A 52 -11.66 1.40 -17.23
CA ASN A 52 -11.84 1.16 -18.67
C ASN A 52 -10.50 1.04 -19.43
N ALA A 53 -9.57 0.24 -18.89
CA ALA A 53 -8.19 0.06 -19.38
C ALA A 53 -7.26 1.29 -19.29
N CYS A 54 -7.75 2.46 -18.89
CA CYS A 54 -6.90 3.62 -18.60
C CYS A 54 -6.35 3.55 -17.17
N ASN A 55 -5.09 3.95 -16.98
CA ASN A 55 -4.50 4.07 -15.64
C ASN A 55 -5.32 5.08 -14.81
N LEU A 56 -5.85 4.62 -13.68
CA LEU A 56 -6.47 5.47 -12.67
C LEU A 56 -5.43 5.83 -11.61
N VAL A 57 -4.76 4.84 -11.04
CA VAL A 57 -3.66 5.03 -10.09
C VAL A 57 -2.68 3.88 -10.18
N THR A 58 -1.39 4.18 -10.20
CA THR A 58 -0.33 3.21 -9.95
C THR A 58 0.47 3.64 -8.73
N PHE A 59 0.69 2.72 -7.79
CA PHE A 59 1.59 2.86 -6.66
C PHE A 59 2.70 1.80 -6.74
N LYS A 60 3.94 2.22 -6.51
CA LYS A 60 5.08 1.35 -6.30
C LYS A 60 5.77 1.76 -4.99
N ILE A 61 5.88 0.83 -4.05
CA ILE A 61 6.69 1.00 -2.84
C ILE A 61 7.84 0.02 -2.94
N GLN A 62 9.06 0.52 -3.00
CA GLN A 62 10.26 -0.29 -3.14
C GLN A 62 11.14 -0.11 -1.92
N SER A 63 11.63 -1.21 -1.36
CA SER A 63 12.66 -1.16 -0.31
C SER A 63 13.99 -0.71 -0.93
N LEU A 64 14.60 0.33 -0.37
CA LEU A 64 15.95 0.76 -0.77
C LEU A 64 16.99 0.13 0.15
N ASN A 65 16.68 0.07 1.43
CA ASN A 65 17.44 -0.63 2.47
C ASN A 65 16.51 -0.92 3.66
N ARG A 66 17.05 -1.54 4.72
CA ARG A 66 16.28 -1.92 5.92
C ARG A 66 15.55 -0.77 6.63
N THR A 67 15.93 0.48 6.37
CA THR A 67 15.42 1.69 7.04
C THR A 67 14.84 2.71 6.07
N SER A 68 14.77 2.42 4.78
CA SER A 68 14.25 3.37 3.81
C SER A 68 13.58 2.70 2.63
N SER A 69 12.56 3.38 2.13
CA SER A 69 11.75 2.93 1.01
C SER A 69 11.44 4.10 0.10
N ARG A 70 11.14 3.81 -1.16
CA ARG A 70 10.68 4.78 -2.14
C ARG A 70 9.25 4.48 -2.55
N LEU A 71 8.37 5.45 -2.36
CA LEU A 71 7.03 5.48 -2.92
C LEU A 71 7.07 6.26 -4.24
N THR A 72 6.79 5.58 -5.34
CA THR A 72 6.50 6.20 -6.63
C THR A 72 5.02 6.02 -6.93
N ALA A 73 4.34 7.11 -7.30
CA ALA A 73 2.94 7.07 -7.67
C ALA A 73 2.69 7.81 -8.98
N SER A 74 1.74 7.33 -9.78
CA SER A 74 1.22 8.02 -10.95
C SER A 74 -0.30 7.97 -10.95
N PHE A 75 -0.93 9.05 -11.40
CA PHE A 75 -2.37 9.23 -11.30
C PHE A 75 -2.95 9.58 -12.67
N GLY A 76 -4.10 8.98 -12.98
CA GLY A 76 -4.91 9.30 -14.14
C GLY A 76 -5.66 10.61 -13.98
N LYS A 77 -6.26 11.07 -15.08
CA LYS A 77 -6.99 12.35 -15.15
C LYS A 77 -8.19 12.45 -14.19
N GLN A 78 -8.68 11.32 -13.69
CA GLN A 78 -9.81 11.24 -12.78
C GLN A 78 -9.43 11.59 -11.32
N VAL A 79 -8.13 11.68 -11.02
CA VAL A 79 -7.63 12.11 -9.71
C VAL A 79 -7.16 13.56 -9.82
N ASN A 80 -7.94 14.46 -9.23
CA ASN A 80 -7.64 15.90 -9.31
C ASN A 80 -6.58 16.30 -8.28
N GLY A 81 -5.72 17.25 -8.67
CA GLY A 81 -4.69 17.84 -7.80
C GLY A 81 -3.38 17.05 -7.71
N VAL A 82 -3.29 15.86 -8.32
CA VAL A 82 -2.06 15.07 -8.37
C VAL A 82 -1.93 14.30 -9.69
N SER A 83 -0.73 14.27 -10.25
CA SER A 83 -0.36 13.50 -11.44
C SER A 83 0.77 12.50 -11.14
N SER A 84 1.65 12.85 -10.20
CA SER A 84 2.80 12.01 -9.85
C SER A 84 3.30 12.28 -8.43
N ALA A 85 3.93 11.28 -7.82
CA ALA A 85 4.67 11.41 -6.59
C ALA A 85 5.94 10.55 -6.62
N ASN A 86 7.01 11.07 -6.02
CA ASN A 86 8.24 10.33 -5.75
C ASN A 86 8.74 10.75 -4.37
N ILE A 87 8.52 9.87 -3.39
CA ILE A 87 8.71 10.15 -1.97
C ILE A 87 9.65 9.10 -1.39
N ILE A 88 10.72 9.56 -0.76
CA ILE A 88 11.61 8.73 0.05
C ILE A 88 11.07 8.76 1.48
N LEU A 89 10.86 7.56 2.01
CA LEU A 89 10.46 7.27 3.37
C LEU A 89 11.71 6.78 4.10
N GLN A 90 12.02 7.39 5.24
CA GLN A 90 13.15 6.99 6.06
C GLN A 90 12.67 6.77 7.49
N ASP A 91 12.87 5.55 7.97
CA ASP A 91 12.54 5.13 9.33
C ASP A 91 13.79 5.27 10.22
N LYS A 92 13.67 6.12 11.25
CA LYS A 92 14.70 6.32 12.26
C LYS A 92 14.04 6.39 13.63
N ASN A 93 14.45 5.51 14.56
CA ASN A 93 13.94 5.46 15.93
C ASN A 93 12.40 5.37 15.98
N ASN A 94 11.80 4.50 15.17
CA ASN A 94 10.35 4.34 15.00
C ASN A 94 9.61 5.58 14.46
N ASN A 95 10.34 6.59 13.98
CA ASN A 95 9.77 7.75 13.31
C ASN A 95 10.00 7.63 11.81
N ILE A 96 8.92 7.68 11.04
CA ILE A 96 8.99 7.68 9.58
C ILE A 96 9.00 9.13 9.10
N THR A 97 10.05 9.51 8.40
CA THR A 97 10.15 10.82 7.74
C THR A 97 9.94 10.66 6.25
N ALA A 98 9.09 11.52 5.68
CA ALA A 98 8.80 11.54 4.25
C ALA A 98 9.38 12.81 3.62
N ARG A 99 10.15 12.65 2.55
CA ARG A 99 10.69 13.75 1.74
C ARG A 99 10.61 13.40 0.26
N GLY A 100 10.45 14.40 -0.60
CA GLY A 100 10.43 14.15 -2.05
C GLY A 100 9.58 15.17 -2.79
N PHE A 101 8.93 14.69 -3.85
CA PHE A 101 8.21 15.53 -4.79
C PHE A 101 6.81 14.98 -5.07
N ILE A 102 5.84 15.89 -5.20
CA ILE A 102 4.50 15.61 -5.72
C ILE A 102 4.24 16.64 -6.83
N ASN A 103 3.83 16.20 -8.01
CA ASN A 103 3.70 17.05 -9.21
C ASN A 103 4.96 17.88 -9.49
N LYS A 104 6.15 17.26 -9.33
CA LYS A 104 7.46 17.93 -9.43
C LYS A 104 7.72 19.05 -8.41
N LYS A 105 6.79 19.30 -7.46
CA LYS A 105 6.98 20.26 -6.36
C LYS A 105 7.54 19.57 -5.12
N ALA A 106 8.57 20.16 -4.53
CA ALA A 106 9.19 19.63 -3.32
C ALA A 106 8.25 19.77 -2.12
N ILE A 107 8.01 18.67 -1.40
CA ILE A 107 7.25 18.69 -0.15
C ILE A 107 8.14 19.16 1.01
N VAL A 108 7.56 19.84 1.97
CA VAL A 108 8.20 20.03 3.28
C VAL A 108 8.31 18.65 3.93
N PRO A 109 9.47 18.24 4.48
CA PRO A 109 9.59 16.95 5.12
C PRO A 109 8.53 16.77 6.21
N VAL A 110 7.79 15.67 6.14
CA VAL A 110 6.70 15.38 7.08
C VAL A 110 7.10 14.19 7.95
N ARG A 111 6.87 14.30 9.26
CA ARG A 111 6.91 13.16 10.16
C ARG A 111 5.57 12.42 10.06
N LEU A 112 5.63 11.19 9.58
CA LEU A 112 4.51 10.28 9.53
C LEU A 112 4.52 9.51 10.85
N GLU A 113 3.47 9.67 11.66
CA GLU A 113 3.32 8.87 12.87
C GLU A 113 3.26 7.39 12.49
N SER A 114 4.09 6.56 13.14
CA SER A 114 3.95 5.11 13.04
C SER A 114 2.59 4.75 13.61
N GLY A 115 1.68 4.27 12.76
CA GLY A 115 0.31 3.94 13.16
C GLY A 115 0.25 3.06 14.41
N CYS A 116 -0.72 3.37 15.27
CA CYS A 116 -1.05 2.67 16.51
C CYS A 116 -0.99 1.13 16.34
N GLN A 117 -0.41 0.42 17.31
CA GLN A 117 -0.29 -1.06 17.34
C GLN A 117 -1.65 -1.79 17.43
N CYS A 118 -2.77 -1.07 17.51
CA CYS A 118 -4.10 -1.65 17.66
C CYS A 118 -4.73 -1.98 16.30
N GLY A 119 -5.11 -3.25 16.11
CA GLY A 119 -5.80 -3.80 14.94
C GLY A 119 -7.24 -3.29 14.72
N GLY A 120 -7.49 -1.99 14.90
CA GLY A 120 -8.82 -1.39 14.80
C GLY A 120 -8.88 0.14 14.60
N CYS A 121 -7.76 0.86 14.50
CA CYS A 121 -7.84 2.31 14.28
C CYS A 121 -8.18 2.66 12.82
N SER A 122 -9.44 3.01 12.61
CA SER A 122 -10.04 3.57 11.39
C SER A 122 -9.60 5.01 11.06
N SER A 123 -8.47 5.48 11.62
CA SER A 123 -8.03 6.85 11.43
C SER A 123 -7.37 7.04 10.06
N THR A 124 -8.19 7.17 9.02
CA THR A 124 -7.88 7.91 7.79
C THR A 124 -7.66 9.38 8.12
N ARG A 125 -6.62 9.72 8.89
CA ARG A 125 -6.18 11.11 9.01
C ARG A 125 -5.51 11.48 7.70
N THR A 126 -6.22 12.21 6.85
CA THR A 126 -5.64 12.85 5.66
C THR A 126 -4.56 13.80 6.12
N GLN A 127 -3.30 13.46 5.86
CA GLN A 127 -2.20 14.30 6.29
C GLN A 127 -2.10 15.50 5.35
N LYS A 128 -2.17 16.72 5.92
CA LYS A 128 -2.01 17.95 5.13
C LYS A 128 -0.55 18.05 4.68
N ILE A 129 -0.30 17.82 3.40
CA ILE A 129 1.04 17.98 2.82
C ILE A 129 1.22 19.41 2.35
N ARG A 130 2.24 20.09 2.89
CA ARG A 130 2.66 21.42 2.45
C ARG A 130 3.86 21.31 1.52
N PHE A 131 3.88 22.15 0.51
CA PHE A 131 5.00 22.32 -0.40
C PHE A 131 5.95 23.39 0.13
N LYS A 132 7.21 23.35 -0.33
CA LYS A 132 8.19 24.37 0.03
C LYS A 132 7.84 25.77 -0.48
N ASP A 133 6.98 25.88 -1.49
CA ASP A 133 6.42 27.14 -1.99
C ASP A 133 5.26 27.69 -1.13
N GLY A 134 4.95 27.04 0.00
CA GLY A 134 3.89 27.45 0.92
C GLY A 134 2.50 26.90 0.58
N THR A 135 2.30 26.37 -0.63
CA THR A 135 1.00 25.81 -1.05
C THR A 135 0.73 24.46 -0.38
N THR A 136 -0.53 24.01 -0.39
CA THR A 136 -0.95 22.74 0.22
C THR A 136 -1.52 21.80 -0.84
N LEU A 137 -1.20 20.52 -0.74
CA LEU A 137 -1.76 19.48 -1.60
C LEU A 137 -3.23 19.25 -1.27
N LYS A 138 -4.09 19.33 -2.29
CA LYS A 138 -5.50 18.94 -2.23
C LYS A 138 -5.75 17.90 -3.31
N ILE A 139 -6.06 16.67 -2.89
CA ILE A 139 -6.42 15.58 -3.79
C ILE A 139 -7.91 15.33 -3.66
N SER A 140 -8.58 15.15 -4.79
CA SER A 140 -9.99 14.79 -4.82
C SER A 140 -10.29 13.82 -5.95
N ILE A 141 -11.23 12.92 -5.69
CA ILE A 141 -11.84 12.01 -6.67
C ILE A 141 -13.35 12.16 -6.58
N ASP A 142 -14.04 11.83 -7.66
CA ASP A 142 -15.51 11.84 -7.65
C ASP A 142 -16.08 10.87 -6.60
N LYS A 143 -17.24 11.22 -6.03
CA LYS A 143 -17.89 10.43 -4.97
C LYS A 143 -18.37 9.06 -5.48
N SER A 144 -18.85 8.94 -6.71
CA SER A 144 -19.21 7.64 -7.31
C SER A 144 -17.96 6.77 -7.42
N LEU A 145 -16.87 7.35 -7.95
CA LEU A 145 -15.60 6.65 -8.12
C LEU A 145 -15.04 6.18 -6.77
N GLN A 146 -15.14 7.01 -5.73
CA GLN A 146 -14.73 6.63 -4.38
C GLN A 146 -15.53 5.42 -3.83
N LEU A 147 -16.84 5.38 -4.04
CA LEU A 147 -17.68 4.25 -3.62
C LEU A 147 -17.35 2.98 -4.42
N THR A 148 -17.12 3.12 -5.71
CA THR A 148 -16.74 2.02 -6.59
C THR A 148 -15.36 1.46 -6.20
N LEU A 149 -14.38 2.32 -5.92
CA LEU A 149 -13.07 1.90 -5.37
C LEU A 149 -13.20 1.14 -4.06
N LYS A 150 -14.05 1.59 -3.12
CA LYS A 150 -14.32 0.86 -1.87
C LYS A 150 -14.80 -0.57 -2.16
N ARG A 151 -15.77 -0.73 -3.07
CA ARG A 151 -16.30 -2.05 -3.46
C ARG A 151 -15.23 -2.93 -4.12
N LEU A 152 -14.38 -2.34 -4.97
CA LEU A 152 -13.26 -3.03 -5.61
C LEU A 152 -12.29 -3.56 -4.56
N PHE A 153 -11.93 -2.73 -3.59
CA PHE A 153 -11.02 -3.12 -2.51
C PHE A 153 -11.61 -4.18 -1.59
N THR A 154 -12.92 -4.13 -1.29
CA THR A 154 -13.60 -5.23 -0.57
C THR A 154 -13.53 -6.54 -1.36
N LYS A 155 -13.69 -6.50 -2.70
CA LYS A 155 -13.56 -7.69 -3.54
C LYS A 155 -12.13 -8.23 -3.55
N LEU A 156 -11.14 -7.35 -3.65
CA LEU A 156 -9.72 -7.70 -3.60
C LEU A 156 -9.34 -8.32 -2.25
N GLU A 157 -9.82 -7.77 -1.13
CA GLU A 157 -9.62 -8.34 0.20
C GLU A 157 -10.16 -9.77 0.30
N ARG A 158 -11.32 -10.05 -0.30
CA ARG A 158 -11.87 -11.43 -0.36
C ARG A 158 -10.99 -12.37 -1.18
N VAL A 159 -10.39 -11.90 -2.28
CA VAL A 159 -9.43 -12.70 -3.07
C VAL A 159 -8.21 -13.03 -2.23
N LEU A 160 -7.64 -12.04 -1.54
CA LEU A 160 -6.47 -12.22 -0.68
C LEU A 160 -6.75 -13.18 0.48
N LYS A 161 -7.91 -13.08 1.13
CA LYS A 161 -8.33 -14.00 2.20
C LYS A 161 -8.44 -15.46 1.73
N LYS A 162 -8.72 -15.71 0.43
CA LYS A 162 -8.74 -17.06 -0.14
C LYS A 162 -7.35 -17.61 -0.45
N LEU A 163 -6.38 -16.74 -0.71
CA LEU A 163 -4.99 -17.11 -0.98
C LEU A 163 -4.20 -17.36 0.32
N ALA A 164 -4.64 -16.74 1.42
CA ALA A 164 -4.06 -16.97 2.73
C ALA A 164 -4.36 -18.40 3.24
N PRO A 165 -3.36 -19.19 3.65
CA PRO A 165 -3.61 -20.48 4.29
C PRO A 165 -4.45 -20.29 5.55
N ARG A 166 -5.47 -21.14 5.75
CA ARG A 166 -6.24 -21.16 7.00
C ARG A 166 -5.27 -21.49 8.14
N ARG A 167 -5.12 -20.58 9.12
CA ARG A 167 -4.26 -20.81 10.28
C ARG A 167 -4.63 -22.14 10.95
N GLY A 168 -3.73 -23.12 10.88
CA GLY A 168 -3.75 -24.27 11.77
C GLY A 168 -3.46 -23.78 13.19
N LYS A 169 -4.19 -24.29 14.20
CA LYS A 169 -4.14 -23.86 15.60
C LYS A 169 -2.78 -24.09 16.33
N GLY A 170 -1.68 -24.43 15.64
CA GLY A 170 -0.45 -24.89 16.29
C GLY A 170 0.88 -24.31 15.79
N ALA A 171 0.90 -23.42 14.80
CA ALA A 171 2.16 -22.88 14.27
C ALA A 171 2.54 -21.58 15.00
N THR A 172 3.53 -21.64 15.90
CA THR A 172 4.15 -20.46 16.50
C THR A 172 4.99 -19.73 15.46
N ALA A 173 4.46 -18.62 14.95
CA ALA A 173 5.18 -17.74 14.04
C ALA A 173 6.40 -17.11 14.75
N ASP A 174 7.52 -16.98 14.03
CA ASP A 174 8.74 -16.35 14.54
C ASP A 174 8.43 -14.90 15.02
N PRO A 175 8.62 -14.59 16.33
CA PRO A 175 8.37 -13.26 16.88
C PRO A 175 9.16 -12.16 16.18
N GLU A 176 10.40 -12.44 15.75
CA GLU A 176 11.26 -11.47 15.08
C GLU A 176 10.76 -11.19 13.65
N CYS A 177 10.37 -12.24 12.92
CA CYS A 177 9.72 -12.11 11.62
C CYS A 177 8.43 -11.29 11.70
N ASN A 178 7.58 -11.57 12.71
CA ASN A 178 6.35 -10.81 12.93
C ASN A 178 6.62 -9.32 13.14
N ALA A 179 7.59 -8.97 13.99
CA ALA A 179 7.98 -7.58 14.24
C ALA A 179 8.42 -6.87 12.95
N ARG A 180 9.20 -7.55 12.10
CA ARG A 180 9.61 -7.02 10.79
C ARG A 180 8.41 -6.80 9.85
N CYS A 181 7.44 -7.72 9.86
CA CYS A 181 6.22 -7.57 9.07
C CYS A 181 5.33 -6.41 9.53
N TYR A 182 5.20 -6.21 10.85
CA TYR A 182 4.52 -5.03 11.38
C TYR A 182 5.24 -3.73 11.00
N ARG A 183 6.57 -3.73 10.97
CA ARG A 183 7.37 -2.57 10.53
C ARG A 183 7.14 -2.23 9.05
N ILE A 184 7.14 -3.24 8.17
CA ILE A 184 6.82 -3.07 6.74
C ILE A 184 5.40 -2.52 6.58
N ALA A 185 4.42 -3.09 7.30
CA ALA A 185 3.04 -2.67 7.26
C ALA A 185 2.86 -1.22 7.73
N ASN A 186 3.50 -0.84 8.82
CA ASN A 186 3.44 0.53 9.36
C ASN A 186 4.12 1.53 8.42
N SER A 187 5.25 1.15 7.81
CA SER A 187 5.93 1.96 6.79
C SER A 187 5.04 2.19 5.58
N CYS A 188 4.37 1.14 5.11
CA CYS A 188 3.43 1.22 4.01
C CYS A 188 2.20 2.09 4.39
N LYS A 189 1.58 1.88 5.56
CA LYS A 189 0.42 2.67 6.02
C LYS A 189 0.77 4.15 6.14
N ALA A 190 1.95 4.46 6.68
CA ALA A 190 2.47 5.82 6.75
C ALA A 190 2.61 6.42 5.34
N ALA A 191 3.26 5.70 4.42
CA ALA A 191 3.38 6.10 3.02
C ALA A 191 2.02 6.39 2.37
N CYS A 192 1.06 5.50 2.60
CA CYS A 192 -0.28 5.62 2.10
C CYS A 192 -1.10 6.71 2.78
N GLY A 193 -0.73 7.20 3.97
CA GLY A 193 -1.44 8.29 4.65
C GLY A 193 -1.56 9.57 3.82
N ILE A 194 -0.60 9.80 2.92
CA ILE A 194 -0.63 10.91 1.94
C ILE A 194 -1.74 10.70 0.91
N PHE A 195 -2.03 9.45 0.55
CA PHE A 195 -2.96 9.04 -0.51
C PHE A 195 -4.03 8.08 0.01
N ALA A 196 -4.50 8.27 1.26
CA ALA A 196 -5.12 7.24 2.09
C ALA A 196 -6.25 6.45 1.40
N VAL A 197 -7.11 7.12 0.65
CA VAL A 197 -8.25 6.47 -0.04
C VAL A 197 -7.81 5.51 -1.15
N LEU A 198 -6.65 5.74 -1.76
CA LEU A 198 -6.19 5.02 -2.94
C LEU A 198 -5.16 3.92 -2.62
N CYS A 199 -4.47 4.05 -1.49
CA CYS A 199 -3.26 3.27 -1.19
C CYS A 199 -3.43 2.30 -0.01
N THR A 200 -4.30 2.61 0.97
CA THR A 200 -4.48 1.82 2.22
C THR A 200 -4.70 0.30 2.03
N PRO A 201 -5.52 -0.17 1.07
CA PRO A 201 -5.78 -1.61 0.89
C PRO A 201 -4.52 -2.42 0.57
N ILE A 202 -3.54 -1.81 -0.10
CA ILE A 202 -2.28 -2.46 -0.46
C ILE A 202 -1.50 -2.82 0.79
N CYS A 203 -1.41 -1.90 1.76
CA CYS A 203 -0.59 -2.10 2.94
C CYS A 203 -1.15 -3.16 3.89
N LEU A 204 -2.48 -3.28 3.94
CA LEU A 204 -3.13 -4.38 4.66
C LEU A 204 -2.84 -5.73 3.98
N SER A 205 -2.84 -5.74 2.65
CA SER A 205 -2.47 -6.92 1.85
C SER A 205 -1.02 -7.32 2.10
N ALA A 206 -0.11 -6.35 2.10
CA ALA A 206 1.31 -6.56 2.38
C ALA A 206 1.57 -7.09 3.79
N GLN A 207 0.88 -6.54 4.78
CA GLN A 207 0.94 -7.04 6.15
C GLN A 207 0.50 -8.51 6.24
N ALA A 208 -0.65 -8.83 5.65
CA ALA A 208 -1.20 -10.18 5.69
C ALA A 208 -0.28 -11.20 5.00
N VAL A 209 0.28 -10.87 3.84
CA VAL A 209 1.22 -11.76 3.13
C VAL A 209 2.54 -11.93 3.87
N CYS A 210 3.07 -10.85 4.45
CA CYS A 210 4.28 -10.94 5.25
C CYS A 210 4.08 -11.87 6.45
N LEU A 211 2.96 -11.76 7.16
CA LEU A 211 2.67 -12.64 8.29
C LEU A 211 2.51 -14.11 7.86
N ILE A 212 2.06 -14.38 6.63
CA ILE A 212 2.02 -15.74 6.08
C ILE A 212 3.44 -16.28 5.85
N SER A 213 4.37 -15.43 5.39
CA SER A 213 5.76 -15.84 5.18
C SER A 213 6.53 -16.13 6.47
N CYS A 214 5.99 -15.70 7.63
CA CYS A 214 6.56 -15.96 8.95
C CYS A 214 6.05 -17.27 9.59
N LEU A 215 5.15 -18.00 8.92
CA LEU A 215 4.73 -19.32 9.39
C LEU A 215 5.83 -20.34 9.10
N PRO A 216 6.11 -21.27 10.04
CA PRO A 216 6.99 -22.39 9.77
C PRO A 216 6.42 -23.20 8.59
N THR A 217 7.26 -23.45 7.58
CA THR A 217 6.97 -24.29 6.42
C THR A 217 7.01 -25.76 6.78
#